data_AF-A0A653CGA9-F1
#
_entry.id   AF-A0A653CGA9-F1
#
_cell.length_a   1.000
_cell.length_b   1.000
_cell.length_c   1.000
_cell.angle_alpha   90.00
_cell.angle_beta   90.00
_cell.angle_gamma   90.00
#
_symmetry.space_group_name_H-M   'P 1'
#
loop_
_entity.id
_entity.type
_entity.pdbx_description
1 polymer ?
#
loop_
_entity_poly.entity_id
_entity_poly.type
_entity_poly.pdbx_seq_one_letter_code
_entity_poly.pdbx_strand_id
1 'polypeptide(L)'
;WDVDKGYSRVTKPSYPHKAYLSGYGNGLHITFKQLASELDYLCLNTVQGFSVNLNAPHVLPQLNKEFFQVPFGDAVMALVTPKMMKTSQKVRKYHPNTRVCYFTN
;
A
#
# COMPACT_ATOMS: atom_id res chain seq x y z
N TRP A 1 -13.48 8.52 -4.17
CA TRP A 1 -13.04 7.88 -2.93
C TRP A 1 -12.46 8.97 -2.05
N ASP A 2 -12.63 8.86 -0.74
CA ASP A 2 -12.03 9.75 0.27
C ASP A 2 -11.52 8.88 1.44
N VAL A 3 -10.51 9.36 2.16
CA VAL A 3 -9.87 8.61 3.27
C VAL A 3 -10.86 8.29 4.39
N ASP A 4 -11.79 9.20 4.70
CA ASP A 4 -12.73 9.06 5.81
C ASP A 4 -14.00 8.32 5.38
N LYS A 5 -14.52 8.68 4.20
CA LYS A 5 -15.83 8.20 3.71
C LYS A 5 -15.73 7.00 2.77
N GLY A 6 -14.54 6.65 2.31
CA GLY A 6 -14.34 5.61 1.32
C GLY A 6 -14.97 5.96 -0.03
N TYR A 7 -15.57 4.98 -0.70
CA TYR A 7 -16.16 5.17 -2.03
C TYR A 7 -17.58 5.74 -1.93
N SER A 8 -17.81 6.93 -2.49
CA SER A 8 -19.06 7.68 -2.35
C SER A 8 -20.22 7.24 -3.25
N ARG A 9 -20.02 6.24 -4.12
CA ARG A 9 -21.02 5.53 -4.95
C ARG A 9 -20.35 4.34 -5.66
N VAL A 10 -21.15 3.39 -6.18
CA VAL A 10 -20.66 2.28 -7.03
C VAL A 10 -20.42 2.80 -8.46
N THR A 11 -19.47 3.70 -8.63
CA THR A 11 -19.01 4.10 -9.97
C THR A 11 -17.88 3.17 -10.40
N LYS A 12 -18.04 2.48 -11.54
CA LYS A 12 -16.97 1.75 -12.20
C LYS A 12 -16.51 2.58 -13.41
N PRO A 13 -15.19 2.76 -13.62
CA PRO A 13 -14.09 2.44 -12.71
C PRO A 13 -13.95 3.46 -11.55
N SER A 14 -13.44 3.01 -10.39
CA SER A 14 -13.15 3.87 -9.25
C SER A 14 -11.66 3.87 -8.95
N TYR A 15 -11.09 5.04 -8.68
CA TYR A 15 -9.77 5.17 -8.06
C TYR A 15 -9.92 5.44 -6.55
N PRO A 16 -9.08 4.83 -5.69
CA PRO A 16 -8.16 3.72 -5.97
C PRO A 16 -8.92 2.45 -6.42
N HIS A 17 -8.26 1.57 -7.16
CA HIS A 17 -8.87 0.29 -7.56
C HIS A 17 -9.20 -0.56 -6.33
N LYS A 18 -10.29 -1.33 -6.43
CA LYS A 18 -10.79 -2.18 -5.34
C LYS A 18 -10.56 -3.65 -5.66
N ALA A 19 -10.11 -4.40 -4.65
CA ALA A 19 -10.34 -5.84 -4.63
C ALA A 19 -11.80 -6.10 -4.27
N TYR A 20 -12.54 -6.79 -5.13
CA TYR A 20 -13.94 -7.14 -4.88
C TYR A 20 -14.10 -8.47 -4.14
N LEU A 21 -13.11 -9.36 -4.27
CA LEU A 21 -13.08 -10.68 -3.68
C LEU A 21 -11.70 -10.91 -3.05
N SER A 22 -11.67 -11.74 -2.02
CA SER A 22 -10.42 -12.22 -1.41
C SER A 22 -9.86 -13.43 -2.15
N GLY A 23 -8.60 -13.77 -1.85
CA GLY A 23 -7.93 -14.97 -2.35
C GLY A 23 -6.92 -14.69 -3.46
N TYR A 24 -6.01 -15.65 -3.67
CA TYR A 24 -4.89 -15.52 -4.61
C TYR A 24 -5.34 -15.11 -6.01
N GLY A 25 -6.31 -15.80 -6.60
CA GLY A 25 -6.78 -15.53 -7.97
C GLY A 25 -7.53 -14.21 -8.18
N ASN A 26 -7.91 -13.53 -7.10
CA ASN A 26 -8.53 -12.19 -7.13
C ASN A 26 -7.56 -11.11 -6.63
N GLY A 27 -6.30 -11.47 -6.39
CA GLY A 27 -5.26 -10.61 -5.86
C GLY A 27 -4.58 -9.79 -6.95
N LEU A 28 -3.58 -9.03 -6.52
CA LEU A 28 -2.69 -8.29 -7.41
C LEU A 28 -1.53 -9.21 -7.82
N HIS A 29 -1.43 -9.50 -9.12
CA HIS A 29 -0.32 -10.26 -9.68
C HIS A 29 0.60 -9.33 -10.45
N ILE A 30 1.87 -9.28 -10.05
CA ILE A 30 2.89 -8.45 -10.69
C ILE A 30 4.03 -9.37 -11.09
N THR A 31 4.44 -9.30 -12.35
CA THR A 31 5.67 -9.93 -12.84
C THR A 31 6.71 -8.84 -13.00
N PHE A 32 7.74 -8.88 -12.17
CA PHE A 32 8.88 -7.98 -12.31
C PHE A 32 9.86 -8.53 -13.34
N LYS A 33 10.45 -7.65 -14.14
CA LYS A 33 11.43 -7.99 -15.17
C LYS A 33 12.63 -7.06 -15.02
N GLN A 34 13.83 -7.63 -15.11
CA GLN A 34 15.09 -6.91 -15.09
C GLN A 34 16.03 -7.55 -16.12
N LEU A 35 16.74 -6.73 -16.90
CA LEU A 35 17.75 -7.24 -17.84
C LEU A 35 19.02 -7.62 -17.07
N ALA A 36 19.50 -8.85 -17.28
CA ALA A 36 20.69 -9.34 -16.61
C ALA A 36 21.95 -8.52 -16.97
N SER A 37 21.99 -7.91 -18.17
CA SER A 37 23.07 -7.03 -18.62
C SER A 37 23.13 -5.69 -17.88
N GLU A 38 22.05 -5.30 -17.21
CA GLU A 38 21.94 -4.02 -16.49
C GLU A 38 22.07 -4.20 -14.97
N LEU A 39 22.40 -5.42 -14.51
CA LEU A 39 22.59 -5.71 -13.10
C LEU A 39 24.01 -5.32 -12.66
N ASP A 40 24.08 -4.40 -11.71
CA ASP A 40 25.31 -4.11 -10.99
C ASP A 40 25.33 -4.85 -9.65
N TYR A 41 26.11 -5.94 -9.61
CA TYR A 41 26.21 -6.77 -8.42
C TYR A 41 27.06 -6.15 -7.30
N LEU A 42 27.83 -5.10 -7.59
CA LEU A 42 28.74 -4.45 -6.66
C LEU A 42 28.08 -3.29 -5.91
N CYS A 43 26.97 -2.76 -6.44
CA CYS A 43 26.27 -1.61 -5.85
C CYS A 43 25.41 -1.92 -4.61
N LEU A 44 25.08 -3.20 -4.36
CA LEU A 44 24.16 -3.59 -3.28
C LEU A 44 24.85 -4.51 -2.27
N ASN A 45 24.83 -4.12 -0.99
CA ASN A 45 25.34 -4.93 0.13
C ASN A 45 24.30 -5.91 0.69
N THR A 46 23.13 -6.03 0.04
CA THR A 46 21.97 -6.79 0.51
C THR A 46 21.43 -7.71 -0.59
N VAL A 47 20.27 -8.34 -0.35
CA VAL A 47 19.53 -9.13 -1.33
C VAL A 47 19.29 -8.31 -2.60
N GLN A 48 19.61 -8.89 -3.76
CA GLN A 48 19.30 -8.31 -5.06
C GLN A 48 17.90 -8.68 -5.51
N GLY A 49 17.19 -7.72 -6.06
CA GLY A 49 15.79 -7.90 -6.42
C GLY A 49 15.04 -6.59 -6.52
N PHE A 50 13.74 -6.66 -6.25
CA PHE A 50 12.83 -5.53 -6.25
C PHE A 50 12.41 -5.20 -4.83
N SER A 51 12.43 -3.91 -4.48
CA SER A 51 11.83 -3.43 -3.24
C SER A 51 10.37 -3.06 -3.48
N VAL A 52 9.46 -3.69 -2.77
CA VAL A 52 8.03 -3.43 -2.89
C VAL A 52 7.53 -2.78 -1.60
N ASN A 53 6.99 -1.57 -1.73
CA ASN A 53 6.33 -0.83 -0.66
C ASN A 53 4.81 -0.87 -0.89
N LEU A 54 4.06 -1.22 0.16
CA LEU A 54 2.60 -1.15 0.17
C LEU A 54 2.17 -0.08 1.18
N ASN A 55 1.50 0.95 0.70
CA ASN A 55 1.03 2.07 1.52
C ASN A 55 -0.45 2.39 1.23
N ALA A 56 -1.05 3.17 2.13
CA ALA A 56 -2.38 3.69 1.89
C ALA A 56 -2.34 4.81 0.82
N PRO A 57 -3.35 4.94 -0.06
CA PRO A 57 -3.31 5.86 -1.20
C PRO A 57 -3.20 7.36 -0.87
N HIS A 58 -3.40 7.74 0.39
CA HIS A 58 -3.30 9.13 0.87
C HIS A 58 -1.94 9.41 1.54
N VAL A 59 -1.04 8.43 1.60
CA VAL A 59 0.25 8.51 2.28
C VAL A 59 1.37 8.56 1.24
N LEU A 60 2.36 9.41 1.49
CA LEU A 60 3.59 9.40 0.70
C LEU A 60 4.45 8.17 1.07
N PRO A 61 4.85 7.33 0.10
CA PRO A 61 5.67 6.15 0.37
C PRO A 61 7.01 6.54 1.00
N GLN A 62 7.42 5.83 2.05
CA GLN A 62 8.77 5.90 2.61
C GLN A 62 9.55 4.67 2.18
N LEU A 63 10.20 4.76 1.02
CA LEU A 63 10.89 3.65 0.36
C LEU A 63 12.03 3.03 1.18
N ASN A 64 12.57 3.76 2.15
CA ASN A 64 13.73 3.33 2.93
C ASN A 64 13.35 2.66 4.26
N LYS A 65 12.06 2.60 4.63
CA LYS A 65 11.63 2.14 5.96
C LYS A 65 10.75 0.90 5.92
N GLU A 66 9.76 0.89 5.03
CA GLU A 66 8.72 -0.15 5.03
C GLU A 66 8.66 -0.78 3.64
N PHE A 67 9.47 -1.79 3.39
CA PHE A 67 9.41 -2.54 2.14
C PHE A 67 9.66 -4.00 2.42
N PHE A 68 9.18 -4.85 1.52
CA PHE A 68 9.63 -6.22 1.43
C PHE A 68 10.45 -6.39 0.15
N GLN A 69 11.47 -7.23 0.23
CA GLN A 69 12.36 -7.55 -0.88
C GLN A 69 11.77 -8.75 -1.65
N VAL A 70 11.76 -8.66 -2.96
CA VAL A 70 11.43 -9.75 -3.88
C VAL A 70 12.72 -10.10 -4.63
N PRO A 71 13.40 -11.20 -4.27
CA PRO A 71 14.63 -11.60 -4.94
C PRO A 71 14.41 -11.90 -6.43
N PHE A 72 15.45 -11.77 -7.24
CA PHE A 72 15.37 -12.21 -8.63
C PHE A 72 15.14 -13.72 -8.72
N GLY A 73 14.26 -14.14 -9.64
CA GLY A 73 13.95 -15.55 -9.88
C GLY A 73 12.93 -16.16 -8.91
N ASP A 74 12.63 -15.48 -7.80
CA ASP A 74 11.71 -15.97 -6.78
C ASP A 74 10.30 -15.39 -6.93
N ALA A 75 9.32 -16.19 -6.50
CA ALA A 75 7.93 -15.76 -6.36
C ALA A 75 7.63 -15.49 -4.88
N VAL A 76 7.23 -14.26 -4.56
CA VAL A 76 6.82 -13.86 -3.21
C VAL A 76 5.31 -13.66 -3.17
N MET A 77 4.63 -14.35 -2.26
CA MET A 77 3.21 -14.17 -1.99
C MET A 77 3.01 -13.46 -0.66
N ALA A 78 2.30 -12.33 -0.68
CA ALA A 78 2.00 -11.54 0.50
C ALA A 78 0.49 -11.49 0.78
N LEU A 79 0.08 -11.93 1.97
CA LEU A 79 -1.28 -11.72 2.46
C LEU A 79 -1.38 -10.34 3.10
N VAL A 80 -2.21 -9.48 2.54
CA VAL A 80 -2.43 -8.12 3.05
C VAL A 80 -3.65 -8.10 3.98
N THR A 81 -3.41 -7.81 5.25
CA THR A 81 -4.49 -7.57 6.24
C THR A 81 -4.45 -6.10 6.68
N PRO A 82 -5.30 -5.22 6.12
CA PRO A 82 -5.25 -3.79 6.45
C PRO A 82 -5.80 -3.54 7.85
N LYS A 83 -5.01 -2.86 8.70
CA LYS A 83 -5.46 -2.37 10.01
C LYS A 83 -5.77 -0.87 9.94
N MET A 84 -7.04 -0.54 9.79
CA MET A 84 -7.49 0.85 9.69
C MET A 84 -7.73 1.45 11.07
N MET A 85 -7.14 2.62 11.34
CA MET A 85 -7.49 3.45 12.49
C MET A 85 -8.47 4.53 12.04
N LYS A 86 -9.56 4.70 12.79
CA LYS A 86 -10.58 5.73 12.55
C LYS A 86 -10.77 6.56 13.79
N THR A 87 -11.10 7.84 13.61
CA THR A 87 -11.48 8.70 14.73
C THR A 87 -12.82 8.23 15.29
N SER A 88 -12.88 7.99 16.61
CA SER A 88 -14.11 7.56 17.26
C SER A 88 -15.18 8.66 17.24
N GLN A 89 -16.45 8.28 17.23
CA GLN A 89 -17.56 9.25 17.18
C GLN A 89 -17.56 10.22 18.37
N LYS A 90 -17.06 9.77 19.54
CA LYS A 90 -16.93 10.63 20.73
C LYS A 90 -15.86 11.69 20.54
N VAL A 91 -14.70 11.30 20.00
CA VAL A 91 -13.56 12.21 19.76
C VAL A 91 -13.81 13.13 18.57
N ARG A 92 -14.63 12.69 17.60
CA ARG A 92 -15.00 13.46 16.41
C ARG A 92 -15.74 14.76 16.68
N LYS A 93 -16.35 14.90 17.87
CA LYS A 93 -17.03 16.13 18.28
C LYS A 93 -16.06 17.28 18.59
N TYR A 94 -14.81 16.95 18.91
CA TYR A 94 -13.78 17.96 19.20
C TYR A 94 -13.12 18.44 17.91
N HIS A 95 -12.78 19.73 17.89
CA HIS A 95 -12.09 20.35 16.77
C HIS A 95 -10.75 19.63 16.48
N PRO A 96 -10.33 19.44 15.20
CA PRO A 96 -9.10 18.75 14.83
C PRO A 96 -7.86 19.17 15.62
N ASN A 97 -7.70 20.47 15.88
CA ASN A 97 -6.58 21.00 16.69
C ASN A 97 -6.59 20.50 18.14
N THR A 98 -7.76 20.24 18.73
CA THR A 98 -7.89 19.76 20.11
C THR A 98 -7.63 18.25 20.21
N ARG A 99 -8.06 17.49 19.21
CA ARG A 99 -7.86 16.03 19.16
C ARG A 99 -6.54 15.59 18.53
N VAL A 100 -5.77 16.54 17.97
CA VAL A 100 -4.49 16.31 17.27
C VAL A 100 -4.61 15.25 16.16
N CYS A 101 -5.80 15.17 15.56
CA CYS A 101 -6.14 14.24 14.50
C CYS A 101 -6.83 15.04 13.39
N TYR A 102 -6.12 15.20 12.27
CA TYR A 102 -6.47 16.14 11.21
C TYR A 102 -7.22 15.52 10.04
N PHE A 103 -7.50 14.21 10.10
CA PHE A 103 -8.41 13.60 9.15
C PHE A 103 -9.74 14.37 9.17
N THR A 104 -10.28 14.64 7.98
CA THR A 104 -11.34 15.62 7.69
C THR A 104 -12.65 15.37 8.42
N ASN A 105 -12.77 14.25 9.13
CA ASN A 105 -13.96 13.82 9.86
C ASN A 105 -13.62 13.01 11.12
#